data_AF-A0AAD5Y3G3-F1
#
_entry.id   AF-A0AAD5Y3G3-F1
#
_cell.length_a   1.000
_cell.length_b   1.000
_cell.length_c   1.000
_cell.angle_alpha   90.00
_cell.angle_beta   90.00
_cell.angle_gamma   90.00
#
_symmetry.space_group_name_H-M   'P 1'
#
loop_
_entity.id
_entity.type
_entity.pdbx_description
1 polymer ?
#
loop_
_entity_poly.entity_id
_entity_poly.type
_entity_poly.pdbx_seq_one_letter_code
_entity_poly.pdbx_strand_id
1 'polypeptide(L)'
;TIAAQWSTGLCTFHDYEGDYNRFGKALDNNPGWCGIRYSVLNVARITAMHGISASSCNQCLEFSAADGSGPSVYVLVVDQKGAEGLDVAQSSFAAAFPGKNSLDPETCRWRIVDPSKCGKICYADDPECNVGERNILAPAQLPPANQAPIGLNVGAVSSSSSSTTSSTSSNGASNSNSSGGSTSGSNLASNIQSNSTLNSTATTTTPASVQTVGQAFQIIGSNPFQSNAFIDLPYLYTILLLALLIN
;
A
#
# COMPACT_ATOMS: atom_id res chain seq x y z
N THR A 1 18.54 4.72 19.95
CA THR A 1 17.76 4.38 18.74
C THR A 1 18.20 5.33 17.64
N ILE A 2 18.82 4.84 16.58
CA ILE A 2 19.15 5.70 15.43
C ILE A 2 17.81 6.11 14.83
N ALA A 3 17.54 7.41 14.74
CA ALA A 3 16.33 7.89 14.07
C ALA A 3 16.37 7.37 12.62
N ALA A 4 15.33 6.66 12.19
CA ALA A 4 15.26 6.16 10.83
C ALA A 4 15.44 7.34 9.86
N GLN A 5 16.40 7.19 8.94
CA GLN A 5 16.73 8.21 7.95
C GLN A 5 15.55 8.41 7.01
N TRP A 6 15.24 9.68 6.70
CA TRP A 6 14.26 10.02 5.69
C TRP A 6 14.84 9.79 4.29
N SER A 7 14.09 9.08 3.46
CA SER A 7 14.23 9.04 2.01
C SER A 7 13.34 10.12 1.38
N THR A 8 13.64 10.52 0.15
CA THR A 8 12.83 11.50 -0.62
C THR A 8 12.76 11.04 -2.07
N GLY A 9 11.63 11.28 -2.72
CA GLY A 9 11.40 10.91 -4.10
C GLY A 9 9.95 11.16 -4.53
N LEU A 10 9.58 10.63 -5.68
CA LEU A 10 8.22 10.79 -6.21
C LEU A 10 7.24 9.83 -5.51
N CYS A 11 6.10 10.37 -5.08
CA CYS A 11 4.92 9.60 -4.73
C CYS A 11 3.92 9.73 -5.88
N THR A 12 3.52 8.60 -6.43
CA THR A 12 2.31 8.45 -7.27
C THR A 12 1.23 7.76 -6.46
N PHE A 13 0.03 7.65 -7.03
CA PHE A 13 -0.99 6.78 -6.46
C PHE A 13 -1.35 5.64 -7.40
N HIS A 14 -1.70 4.51 -6.79
CA HIS A 14 -2.37 3.38 -7.42
C HIS A 14 -3.76 3.26 -6.81
N ASP A 15 -4.80 3.05 -7.63
CA ASP A 15 -6.19 2.89 -7.17
C ASP A 15 -6.44 1.47 -6.63
N TYR A 16 -5.76 1.11 -5.53
CA TYR A 16 -5.88 -0.23 -4.94
C TYR A 16 -7.31 -0.48 -4.47
N GLU A 17 -7.99 0.56 -3.99
CA GLU A 17 -9.37 0.52 -3.55
C GLU A 17 -10.32 0.21 -4.72
N GLY A 18 -10.18 0.92 -5.85
CA GLY A 18 -10.96 0.68 -7.06
C GLY A 18 -10.68 -0.69 -7.68
N ASP A 19 -9.43 -1.11 -7.74
CA ASP A 19 -9.04 -2.45 -8.20
C ASP A 19 -9.65 -3.53 -7.31
N TYR A 20 -9.58 -3.38 -6.00
CA TYR A 20 -10.20 -4.34 -5.08
C TYR A 20 -11.73 -4.32 -5.19
N ASN A 21 -12.37 -3.17 -5.37
CA ASN A 21 -13.81 -3.11 -5.61
C ASN A 21 -14.22 -3.78 -6.93
N ARG A 22 -13.39 -3.68 -7.96
CA ARG A 22 -13.66 -4.24 -9.29
C ARG A 22 -13.41 -5.75 -9.36
N PHE A 23 -12.32 -6.22 -8.76
CA PHE A 23 -11.84 -7.60 -8.90
C PHE A 23 -12.02 -8.44 -7.63
N GLY A 24 -12.15 -7.80 -6.47
CA GLY A 24 -12.38 -8.44 -5.17
C GLY A 24 -11.38 -9.56 -4.89
N LYS A 25 -11.91 -10.71 -4.47
CA LYS A 25 -11.13 -11.91 -4.14
C LYS A 25 -10.30 -12.47 -5.31
N ALA A 26 -10.53 -12.05 -6.55
CA ALA A 26 -9.66 -12.45 -7.66
C ALA A 26 -8.22 -11.96 -7.45
N LEU A 27 -8.03 -10.82 -6.77
CA LEU A 27 -6.71 -10.29 -6.42
C LEU A 27 -6.00 -11.12 -5.35
N ASP A 28 -6.72 -11.89 -4.54
CA ASP A 28 -6.09 -12.80 -3.57
C ASP A 28 -5.27 -13.90 -4.25
N ASN A 29 -5.60 -14.24 -5.51
CA ASN A 29 -4.87 -15.22 -6.31
C ASN A 29 -3.73 -14.60 -7.12
N ASN A 30 -3.67 -13.27 -7.20
CA ASN A 30 -2.58 -12.52 -7.82
C ASN A 30 -2.17 -11.38 -6.88
N PRO A 31 -1.64 -11.70 -5.68
CA PRO A 31 -1.22 -10.68 -4.74
C PRO A 31 -0.06 -9.87 -5.32
N GLY A 32 0.19 -8.69 -4.72
CA GLY A 32 1.39 -7.92 -4.99
C GLY A 32 2.66 -8.71 -4.66
N TRP A 33 3.82 -8.11 -4.93
CA TRP A 33 5.11 -8.78 -4.79
C TRP A 33 5.32 -9.45 -3.42
N CYS A 34 4.82 -8.85 -2.33
CA CYS A 34 4.96 -9.41 -0.99
C CYS A 34 4.06 -10.62 -0.69
N GLY A 35 3.15 -10.98 -1.60
CA GLY A 35 2.35 -12.21 -1.51
C GLY A 35 1.20 -12.15 -0.51
N ILE A 36 0.77 -10.96 -0.12
CA ILE A 36 -0.30 -10.76 0.87
C ILE A 36 -1.64 -10.69 0.14
N ARG A 37 -2.64 -11.45 0.59
CA ARG A 37 -3.98 -11.38 -0.01
C ARG A 37 -4.60 -10.01 0.23
N TYR A 38 -5.30 -9.49 -0.78
CA TYR A 38 -5.96 -8.19 -0.66
C TYR A 38 -7.13 -8.24 0.32
N SER A 39 -7.79 -9.40 0.49
CA SER A 39 -8.90 -9.57 1.42
C SER A 39 -8.53 -9.44 2.91
N VAL A 40 -7.24 -9.53 3.24
CA VAL A 40 -6.72 -9.33 4.60
C VAL A 40 -6.03 -7.98 4.77
N LEU A 41 -6.03 -7.13 3.74
CA LEU A 41 -5.42 -5.81 3.75
C LEU A 41 -6.47 -4.71 3.87
N ASN A 42 -6.16 -3.67 4.63
CA ASN A 42 -6.76 -2.36 4.45
C ASN A 42 -6.12 -1.71 3.21
N VAL A 43 -6.70 -1.95 2.04
CA VAL A 43 -6.20 -1.47 0.75
C VAL A 43 -6.11 0.05 0.63
N ALA A 44 -6.75 0.80 1.52
CA ALA A 44 -6.62 2.26 1.59
C ALA A 44 -5.31 2.74 2.24
N ARG A 45 -4.54 1.83 2.84
CA ARG A 45 -3.31 2.12 3.62
C ARG A 45 -2.12 1.25 3.22
N ILE A 46 -2.06 0.84 1.96
CA ILE A 46 -0.92 0.08 1.41
C ILE A 46 -0.14 0.93 0.39
N THR A 47 1.06 0.46 0.07
CA THR A 47 1.92 1.09 -0.96
C THR A 47 2.75 0.04 -1.67
N ALA A 48 3.07 0.31 -2.94
CA ALA A 48 4.23 -0.24 -3.60
C ALA A 48 5.46 0.66 -3.38
N MET A 49 6.65 0.06 -3.34
CA MET A 49 7.91 0.80 -3.25
C MET A 49 8.89 0.33 -4.33
N HIS A 50 9.72 1.24 -4.83
CA HIS A 50 10.78 0.90 -5.78
C HIS A 50 11.88 0.07 -5.11
N GLY A 51 12.44 -0.89 -5.87
CA GLY A 51 13.65 -1.61 -5.45
C GLY A 51 13.48 -2.44 -4.17
N ILE A 52 12.26 -2.87 -3.86
CA ILE A 52 12.02 -3.67 -2.64
C ILE A 52 12.69 -5.04 -2.73
N SER A 53 13.13 -5.52 -1.57
CA SER A 53 13.54 -6.91 -1.37
C SER A 53 12.56 -7.60 -0.42
N ALA A 54 12.73 -8.91 -0.16
CA ALA A 54 11.90 -9.63 0.79
C ALA A 54 11.89 -8.97 2.18
N SER A 55 13.03 -8.40 2.62
CA SER A 55 13.14 -7.71 3.92
C SER A 55 12.37 -6.39 4.00
N SER A 56 11.92 -5.87 2.86
CA SER A 56 11.09 -4.67 2.77
C SER A 56 9.59 -4.97 2.83
N CYS A 57 9.18 -6.24 2.66
CA CYS A 57 7.78 -6.61 2.74
C CYS A 57 7.23 -6.39 4.14
N ASN A 58 5.98 -5.94 4.24
CA ASN A 58 5.31 -5.64 5.50
C ASN A 58 6.03 -4.58 6.37
N GLN A 59 6.98 -3.83 5.82
CA GLN A 59 7.57 -2.69 6.53
C GLN A 59 6.53 -1.58 6.65
N CYS A 60 6.48 -0.97 7.83
CA CYS A 60 5.64 0.19 8.06
C CYS A 60 6.38 1.46 7.65
N LEU A 61 5.80 2.23 6.75
CA LEU A 61 6.32 3.53 6.36
C LEU A 61 5.49 4.65 6.96
N GLU A 62 6.16 5.68 7.45
CA GLU A 62 5.59 7.01 7.59
C GLU A 62 5.97 7.81 6.34
N PHE A 63 5.00 8.44 5.68
CA PHE A 63 5.28 9.34 4.56
C PHE A 63 4.47 10.64 4.63
N SER A 64 4.99 11.70 4.01
CA SER A 64 4.39 13.05 3.95
C SER A 64 4.95 13.82 2.76
N ALA A 65 4.44 15.03 2.51
CA ALA A 65 5.06 15.97 1.57
C ALA A 65 6.53 16.24 1.93
N ALA A 66 7.41 16.30 0.94
CA ALA A 66 8.86 16.41 1.16
C ALA A 66 9.25 17.72 1.88
N ASP A 67 8.54 18.81 1.61
CA ASP A 67 8.69 20.12 2.26
C ASP A 67 8.12 20.15 3.69
N GLY A 68 7.44 19.09 4.12
CA GLY A 68 6.79 18.98 5.42
C GLY A 68 5.47 19.74 5.55
N SER A 69 4.88 20.23 4.46
CA SER A 69 3.63 21.00 4.46
C SER A 69 2.36 20.15 4.65
N GLY A 70 2.46 18.82 4.54
CA GLY A 70 1.34 17.87 4.63
C GLY A 70 1.34 17.00 5.89
N PRO A 71 0.21 16.36 6.22
CA PRO A 71 0.13 15.42 7.33
C PRO A 71 0.96 14.15 7.06
N SER A 72 1.48 13.54 8.12
CA SER A 72 2.09 12.21 8.06
C SER A 72 1.01 11.14 7.95
N VAL A 73 1.20 10.20 7.02
CA VAL A 73 0.35 9.02 6.83
C VAL A 73 1.20 7.76 6.99
N TYR A 74 0.60 6.71 7.56
CA TYR A 74 1.26 5.43 7.78
C TYR A 74 0.68 4.35 6.86
N VAL A 75 1.55 3.72 6.08
CA VAL A 75 1.21 2.72 5.07
C VAL A 75 2.10 1.48 5.17
N LEU A 76 1.59 0.34 4.72
CA LEU A 76 2.31 -0.93 4.67
C LEU A 76 2.87 -1.18 3.26
N VAL A 77 4.14 -1.58 3.17
CA VAL A 77 4.74 -1.99 1.89
C VAL A 77 4.27 -3.39 1.53
N VAL A 78 3.52 -3.51 0.44
CA VAL A 78 2.91 -4.79 0.01
C VAL A 78 3.26 -5.19 -1.42
N ASP A 79 3.82 -4.26 -2.21
CA ASP A 79 4.07 -4.49 -3.62
C ASP A 79 5.33 -3.77 -4.13
N GLN A 80 5.79 -4.16 -5.31
CA GLN A 80 6.94 -3.57 -5.99
C GLN A 80 6.48 -2.59 -7.06
N LYS A 81 7.08 -1.40 -7.05
CA LYS A 81 6.93 -0.40 -8.11
C LYS A 81 8.11 -0.48 -9.08
N GLY A 82 7.84 -0.32 -10.38
CA GLY A 82 8.87 -0.26 -11.42
C GLY A 82 9.70 1.04 -11.37
N ALA A 83 9.05 2.20 -11.37
CA ALA A 83 9.71 3.50 -11.29
C ALA A 83 10.16 3.83 -9.85
N GLU A 84 11.09 4.78 -9.69
CA GLU A 84 11.56 5.23 -8.38
C GLU A 84 10.44 5.81 -7.49
N GLY A 85 10.67 5.75 -6.18
CA GLY A 85 9.79 6.30 -5.16
C GLY A 85 8.68 5.34 -4.70
N LEU A 86 7.52 5.90 -4.37
CA LEU A 86 6.37 5.16 -3.84
C LEU A 86 5.19 5.19 -4.82
N ASP A 87 4.36 4.15 -4.76
CA ASP A 87 3.01 4.12 -5.34
C ASP A 87 2.02 3.84 -4.22
N VAL A 88 1.39 4.88 -3.69
CA VAL A 88 0.57 4.78 -2.47
C VAL A 88 -0.91 4.59 -2.82
N ALA A 89 -1.67 3.96 -1.93
CA ALA A 89 -3.13 3.88 -2.07
C ALA A 89 -3.78 5.26 -2.23
N GLN A 90 -4.86 5.34 -3.02
CA GLN A 90 -5.51 6.59 -3.37
C GLN A 90 -5.91 7.39 -2.13
N SER A 91 -6.52 6.73 -1.15
CA SER A 91 -6.96 7.38 0.11
C SER A 91 -5.76 7.90 0.91
N SER A 92 -4.67 7.15 0.96
CA SER A 92 -3.45 7.57 1.65
C SER A 92 -2.76 8.73 0.93
N PHE A 93 -2.75 8.74 -0.41
CA PHE A 93 -2.25 9.86 -1.20
C PHE A 93 -3.04 11.13 -0.92
N ALA A 94 -4.38 11.06 -1.04
CA ALA A 94 -5.26 12.20 -0.79
C ALA A 94 -5.14 12.72 0.65
N ALA A 95 -4.91 11.84 1.62
CA ALA A 95 -4.67 12.22 3.00
C ALA A 95 -3.35 12.97 3.17
N ALA A 96 -2.26 12.50 2.56
CA ALA A 96 -0.93 13.14 2.65
C ALA A 96 -0.83 14.45 1.85
N PHE A 97 -1.62 14.58 0.78
CA PHE A 97 -1.59 15.70 -0.17
C PHE A 97 -2.97 16.34 -0.35
N PRO A 98 -3.55 16.93 0.71
CA PRO A 98 -4.91 17.48 0.63
C PRO A 98 -4.99 18.60 -0.41
N GLY A 99 -5.99 18.53 -1.29
CA GLY A 99 -6.23 19.51 -2.34
C GLY A 99 -5.32 19.40 -3.57
N LYS A 100 -4.41 18.42 -3.60
CA LYS A 100 -3.62 18.11 -4.79
C LYS A 100 -4.39 17.22 -5.75
N ASN A 101 -4.07 17.34 -7.04
CA ASN A 101 -4.59 16.45 -8.06
C ASN A 101 -3.85 15.12 -7.98
N SER A 102 -4.59 14.02 -7.79
CA SER A 102 -3.97 12.70 -7.66
C SER A 102 -3.27 12.24 -8.94
N LEU A 103 -3.65 12.77 -10.11
CA LEU A 103 -2.98 12.43 -11.38
C LEU A 103 -1.58 13.02 -11.53
N ASP A 104 -1.22 14.00 -10.70
CA ASP A 104 0.08 14.65 -10.73
C ASP A 104 0.99 14.03 -9.66
N PRO A 105 2.16 13.47 -10.04
CA PRO A 105 3.13 12.96 -9.07
C PRO A 105 3.58 14.07 -8.11
N GLU A 106 3.59 13.78 -6.82
CA GLU A 106 4.03 14.70 -5.78
C GLU A 106 5.41 14.28 -5.25
N THR A 107 6.21 15.25 -4.77
CA THR A 107 7.47 14.91 -4.10
C THR A 107 7.22 14.67 -2.62
N CYS A 108 7.59 13.48 -2.15
CA CYS A 108 7.33 13.02 -0.81
C CYS A 108 8.61 12.60 -0.10
N ARG A 109 8.54 12.54 1.22
CA ARG A 109 9.57 11.92 2.06
C ARG A 109 8.95 10.77 2.85
N TRP A 110 9.72 9.71 3.05
CA TRP A 110 9.29 8.57 3.84
C TRP A 110 10.42 7.98 4.66
N ARG A 111 10.07 7.23 5.69
CA ARG A 111 11.02 6.45 6.51
C ARG A 111 10.34 5.20 7.05
N ILE A 112 11.14 4.17 7.31
CA ILE A 112 10.67 2.99 8.03
C ILE A 112 10.42 3.39 9.49
N VAL A 113 9.27 2.99 10.03
CA VAL A 113 8.89 3.23 11.42
C VAL A 113 8.51 1.90 12.09
N ASP A 114 8.29 1.96 13.40
CA ASP A 114 7.86 0.80 14.17
C ASP A 114 6.57 0.18 13.60
N PRO A 115 6.50 -1.15 13.41
CA PRO A 115 5.33 -1.83 12.85
C PRO A 115 4.01 -1.51 13.57
N SER A 116 4.04 -1.17 14.86
CA SER A 116 2.86 -0.78 15.63
C SER A 116 2.13 0.45 15.06
N LYS A 117 2.82 1.31 14.29
CA LYS A 117 2.21 2.45 13.60
C LYS A 117 1.31 2.05 12.42
N CYS A 118 1.54 0.87 11.87
CA CYS A 118 0.75 0.25 10.82
C CYS A 118 -0.24 -0.80 11.36
N GLY A 119 -0.53 -0.75 12.67
CA GLY A 119 -1.54 -1.62 13.26
C GLY A 119 -2.86 -1.56 12.50
N LYS A 120 -3.47 -2.74 12.29
CA LYS A 120 -4.73 -2.92 11.56
C LYS A 120 -4.67 -2.51 10.08
N ILE A 121 -3.51 -2.62 9.43
CA ILE A 121 -3.44 -2.60 7.96
C ILE A 121 -3.46 -4.03 7.41
N CYS A 122 -2.79 -4.98 8.07
CA CYS A 122 -2.84 -6.39 7.74
C CYS A 122 -3.56 -7.14 8.87
N TYR A 123 -4.58 -7.93 8.53
CA TYR A 123 -5.49 -8.60 9.48
C TYR A 123 -5.32 -10.12 9.53
N ALA A 124 -4.40 -10.67 8.74
CA ALA A 124 -3.98 -12.06 8.85
C ALA A 124 -2.91 -12.24 9.93
N ASP A 125 -2.67 -13.48 10.28
CA ASP A 125 -1.51 -13.89 11.06
C ASP A 125 -0.37 -14.32 10.12
N ASP A 126 0.70 -14.87 10.69
CA ASP A 126 1.76 -15.54 9.97
C ASP A 126 1.19 -16.59 8.98
N PRO A 127 1.78 -16.68 7.76
CA PRO A 127 2.96 -15.95 7.30
C PRO A 127 2.64 -14.65 6.53
N GLU A 128 1.38 -14.25 6.39
CA GLU A 128 1.00 -13.15 5.49
C GLU A 128 1.46 -11.78 5.99
N CYS A 129 1.35 -11.52 7.28
CA CYS A 129 1.63 -10.21 7.86
C CYS A 129 3.02 -10.11 8.52
N ASN A 130 3.94 -11.04 8.22
CA ASN A 130 5.29 -11.04 8.80
C ASN A 130 6.15 -9.92 8.24
N VAL A 131 6.62 -9.05 9.13
CA VAL A 131 7.50 -7.92 8.78
C VAL A 131 8.84 -8.43 8.30
N GLY A 132 9.24 -8.00 7.11
CA GLY A 132 10.50 -8.35 6.48
C GLY A 132 10.51 -9.72 5.81
N GLU A 133 9.35 -10.34 5.63
CA GLU A 133 9.23 -11.61 4.93
C GLU A 133 8.25 -11.50 3.77
N ARG A 134 8.62 -12.10 2.64
CA ARG A 134 7.72 -12.29 1.52
C ARG A 134 6.92 -13.57 1.77
N ASN A 135 5.59 -13.48 1.68
CA ASN A 135 4.77 -14.68 1.66
C ASN A 135 4.87 -15.37 0.28
N ILE A 136 5.33 -16.62 0.27
CA ILE A 136 5.45 -17.44 -0.93
C ILE A 136 4.40 -18.55 -1.00
N LEU A 137 3.52 -18.65 0.01
CA LEU A 137 2.49 -19.68 0.04
C LEU A 137 1.38 -19.38 -0.95
N ALA A 138 0.87 -20.43 -1.60
CA ALA A 138 -0.31 -20.30 -2.43
C ALA A 138 -1.55 -19.99 -1.57
N PRO A 139 -2.57 -19.28 -2.10
CA PRO A 139 -3.77 -18.93 -1.33
C PRO A 139 -4.49 -20.12 -0.69
N ALA A 140 -4.43 -21.31 -1.30
CA ALA A 140 -5.02 -22.53 -0.77
C ALA A 140 -4.32 -23.09 0.48
N GLN A 141 -3.08 -22.65 0.75
CA GLN A 141 -2.29 -23.06 1.90
C GLN A 141 -2.41 -22.08 3.08
N LEU A 142 -3.04 -20.92 2.85
CA LEU A 142 -3.22 -19.89 3.85
C LEU A 142 -4.46 -20.16 4.70
N PRO A 143 -4.46 -19.77 5.99
CA PRO A 143 -5.66 -19.80 6.80
C PRO A 143 -6.81 -19.01 6.13
N PRO A 144 -8.08 -19.28 6.51
CA PRO A 144 -9.18 -18.43 6.10
C PRO A 144 -8.90 -16.96 6.41
N ALA A 145 -9.15 -16.07 5.44
CA ALA A 145 -8.94 -14.64 5.61
C ALA A 145 -9.87 -14.10 6.71
N ASN A 146 -9.30 -13.56 7.78
CA ASN A 146 -10.01 -12.65 8.66
C ASN A 146 -10.18 -11.34 7.87
N GLN A 147 -11.39 -11.08 7.40
CA GLN A 147 -11.64 -9.98 6.47
C GLN A 147 -11.25 -8.64 7.11
N ALA A 148 -10.49 -7.85 6.36
CA ALA A 148 -10.29 -6.45 6.70
C ALA A 148 -11.66 -5.73 6.72
N PRO A 149 -11.90 -4.79 7.65
CA PRO A 149 -13.04 -3.90 7.57
C PRO A 149 -12.95 -3.11 6.26
N ILE A 150 -13.86 -3.40 5.33
CA ILE A 150 -13.98 -2.66 4.08
C ILE A 150 -14.50 -1.25 4.44
N GLY A 151 -13.73 -0.20 4.13
CA GLY A 151 -14.17 1.19 4.27
C GLY A 151 -13.76 1.93 5.54
N LEU A 152 -12.62 1.59 6.16
CA LEU A 152 -12.11 2.42 7.25
C LEU A 152 -11.56 3.75 6.69
N ASN A 153 -12.38 4.79 6.82
CA ASN A 153 -12.07 6.17 6.48
C ASN A 153 -10.70 6.56 7.08
N VAL A 154 -9.74 6.93 6.23
CA VAL A 154 -8.38 7.31 6.63
C VAL A 154 -8.44 8.69 7.28
N GLY A 155 -8.92 8.75 8.52
CA GLY A 155 -8.83 9.93 9.35
C GLY A 155 -7.36 10.20 9.63
N ALA A 156 -6.87 11.37 9.18
CA ALA A 156 -5.53 11.86 9.48
C ALA A 156 -5.21 11.62 10.96
N VAL A 157 -4.19 10.80 11.23
CA VAL A 157 -3.75 10.54 12.60
C VAL A 157 -3.29 11.87 13.17
N SER A 158 -4.05 12.38 14.13
CA SER A 158 -3.84 13.70 14.72
C SER A 158 -2.40 13.83 15.18
N SER A 159 -1.73 14.85 14.65
CA SER A 159 -0.45 15.34 15.14
C SER A 159 -0.59 15.62 16.64
N SER A 160 -0.08 14.74 17.48
CA SER A 160 0.02 14.98 18.92
C SER A 160 1.11 16.03 19.13
N SER A 161 0.73 17.30 19.01
CA SER A 161 1.50 18.44 19.47
C SER A 161 1.62 18.37 20.99
N SER A 162 2.77 17.95 21.47
CA SER A 162 3.13 17.99 22.89
C SER A 162 3.31 19.45 23.31
N SER A 163 2.23 20.09 23.75
CA SER A 163 2.30 21.36 24.48
C SER A 163 2.64 21.06 25.93
N THR A 164 3.92 21.18 26.28
CA THR A 164 4.37 21.20 27.67
C THR A 164 3.96 22.55 28.27
N THR A 165 2.78 22.60 28.90
CA THR A 165 2.32 23.76 29.65
C THR A 165 2.99 23.76 31.02
N SER A 166 3.92 24.68 31.21
CA SER A 166 4.50 25.05 32.48
C SER A 166 3.43 25.57 33.43
N SER A 167 3.35 24.96 34.61
CA SER A 167 2.52 25.38 35.72
C SER A 167 3.00 26.71 36.30
N THR A 168 2.10 27.68 36.40
CA THR A 168 2.26 28.82 37.32
C THR A 168 0.92 29.06 38.00
N SER A 169 0.92 28.82 39.31
CA SER A 169 -0.17 29.09 40.24
C SER A 169 -0.50 30.58 40.29
N SER A 170 -1.79 30.93 40.30
CA SER A 170 -2.30 32.00 41.16
C SER A 170 -3.81 31.87 41.35
N ASN A 171 -4.20 32.05 42.62
CA ASN A 171 -5.56 32.17 43.12
C ASN A 171 -6.31 33.33 42.44
N GLY A 172 -7.61 33.15 42.22
CA GLY A 172 -8.50 34.25 41.84
C GLY A 172 -9.96 33.80 41.82
N ALA A 173 -10.63 33.93 42.96
CA ALA A 173 -12.07 33.80 43.05
C ALA A 173 -12.76 34.96 42.32
N SER A 174 -13.79 34.67 41.53
CA SER A 174 -14.94 35.56 41.33
C SER A 174 -16.12 34.83 40.68
N ASN A 175 -17.24 34.87 41.41
CA ASN A 175 -18.60 34.68 40.95
C ASN A 175 -18.90 35.58 39.73
N SER A 176 -19.69 35.09 38.77
CA SER A 176 -20.89 35.81 38.29
C SER A 176 -21.73 34.94 37.33
N ASN A 177 -23.02 35.12 37.52
CA ASN A 177 -24.19 34.45 36.98
C ASN A 177 -24.59 35.06 35.61
N SER A 178 -25.10 34.26 34.67
CA SER A 178 -26.06 34.62 33.57
C SER A 178 -26.12 33.46 32.56
N SER A 179 -27.17 32.65 32.50
CA SER A 179 -28.51 32.86 31.91
C SER A 179 -28.55 32.82 30.38
N GLY A 180 -29.16 31.75 29.86
CA GLY A 180 -30.13 31.81 28.75
C GLY A 180 -29.59 31.75 27.33
N GLY A 181 -29.98 30.71 26.58
CA GLY A 181 -29.81 30.71 25.12
C GLY A 181 -30.07 29.37 24.43
N SER A 182 -31.30 28.85 24.52
CA SER A 182 -31.77 27.74 23.67
C SER A 182 -31.98 28.21 22.22
N THR A 183 -31.40 27.50 21.26
CA THR A 183 -31.84 27.40 19.84
C THR A 183 -31.40 26.01 19.37
N SER A 184 -32.25 24.98 19.34
CA SER A 184 -33.23 24.63 18.28
C SER A 184 -32.74 24.93 16.87
N GLY A 185 -32.38 23.87 16.13
CA GLY A 185 -31.95 23.96 14.73
C GLY A 185 -31.69 22.61 14.08
N SER A 186 -32.74 21.80 13.96
CA SER A 186 -33.04 20.88 12.84
C SER A 186 -31.95 19.97 12.27
N ASN A 187 -32.12 18.67 12.57
CA ASN A 187 -31.69 17.54 11.75
C ASN A 187 -32.16 17.70 10.29
N LEU A 188 -31.24 17.56 9.33
CA LEU A 188 -31.59 17.19 7.95
C LEU A 188 -30.76 15.97 7.56
N ALA A 189 -31.38 14.80 7.72
CA ALA A 189 -30.91 13.55 7.18
C ALA A 189 -31.20 13.54 5.67
N SER A 190 -30.15 13.61 4.84
CA SER A 190 -30.25 13.31 3.41
C SER A 190 -29.97 11.84 3.19
N ASN A 191 -31.07 11.10 3.11
CA ASN A 191 -31.20 9.74 2.62
C ASN A 191 -30.88 9.72 1.12
N ILE A 192 -29.67 9.30 0.73
CA ILE A 192 -29.35 8.96 -0.66
C ILE A 192 -29.31 7.44 -0.78
N GLN A 193 -30.46 6.91 -1.16
CA GLN A 193 -30.68 5.53 -1.53
C GLN A 193 -30.37 5.38 -3.03
N SER A 194 -29.11 5.12 -3.37
CA SER A 194 -28.72 4.81 -4.76
C SER A 194 -28.95 3.33 -5.04
N ASN A 195 -30.18 3.03 -5.45
CA ASN A 195 -30.59 1.74 -5.98
C ASN A 195 -30.15 1.66 -7.45
N SER A 196 -29.01 1.01 -7.73
CA SER A 196 -28.54 0.74 -9.11
C SER A 196 -28.58 -0.76 -9.37
N THR A 197 -29.72 -1.23 -9.87
CA THR A 197 -29.90 -2.56 -10.44
C THR A 197 -29.28 -2.59 -11.83
N LEU A 198 -28.03 -3.05 -11.95
CA LEU A 198 -27.43 -3.36 -13.25
C LEU A 198 -27.75 -4.81 -13.62
N ASN A 199 -28.75 -4.94 -14.47
CA ASN A 199 -29.18 -6.16 -15.12
C ASN A 199 -28.28 -6.39 -16.35
N SER A 200 -27.16 -7.11 -16.19
CA SER A 200 -26.28 -7.47 -17.31
C SER A 200 -26.62 -8.86 -17.84
N THR A 201 -27.35 -8.89 -18.95
CA THR A 201 -27.61 -10.09 -19.74
C THR A 201 -26.34 -10.52 -20.46
N ALA A 202 -25.78 -11.67 -20.07
CA ALA A 202 -24.66 -12.30 -20.74
C ALA A 202 -25.12 -12.84 -22.12
N THR A 203 -24.53 -12.30 -23.19
CA THR A 203 -24.69 -12.85 -24.54
C THR A 203 -23.54 -13.81 -24.80
N THR A 204 -23.85 -15.10 -24.86
CA THR A 204 -22.92 -16.18 -25.21
C THR A 204 -22.80 -16.26 -26.72
N THR A 205 -21.67 -15.81 -27.28
CA THR A 205 -21.28 -16.11 -28.66
C THR A 205 -20.18 -17.16 -28.67
N THR A 206 -20.54 -18.35 -29.16
CA THR A 206 -19.66 -19.49 -29.45
C THR A 206 -18.89 -19.23 -30.76
N PRO A 207 -17.55 -19.27 -30.78
CA PRO A 207 -16.81 -19.40 -32.03
C PRO A 207 -16.63 -20.88 -32.39
N ALA A 208 -16.74 -21.13 -33.69
CA ALA A 208 -16.78 -22.42 -34.35
C ALA A 208 -15.51 -23.26 -34.16
N SER A 209 -15.73 -24.57 -34.14
CA SER A 209 -14.74 -25.62 -34.29
C SER A 209 -13.97 -25.50 -35.61
N VAL A 210 -12.65 -25.40 -35.54
CA VAL A 210 -11.76 -25.72 -36.66
C VAL A 210 -11.05 -27.03 -36.32
N GLN A 211 -11.22 -27.99 -37.22
CA GLN A 211 -10.76 -29.36 -37.13
C GLN A 211 -9.50 -29.53 -38.00
N THR A 212 -8.57 -30.37 -37.54
CA THR A 212 -7.50 -31.08 -38.32
C THR A 212 -6.30 -30.19 -38.70
N VAL A 213 -5.03 -30.59 -38.62
CA VAL A 213 -4.36 -31.87 -38.90
C VAL A 213 -3.11 -32.02 -38.01
N GLY A 214 -2.83 -33.24 -37.55
CA GLY A 214 -1.67 -33.54 -36.70
C GLY A 214 -0.33 -33.59 -37.44
N GLN A 215 0.75 -33.44 -36.67
CA GLN A 215 2.01 -34.16 -36.90
C GLN A 215 2.66 -34.48 -35.55
N ALA A 216 3.05 -35.75 -35.43
CA ALA A 216 3.83 -36.29 -34.34
C ALA A 216 5.29 -35.88 -34.51
N PHE A 217 5.93 -35.43 -33.43
CA PHE A 217 7.38 -35.49 -33.30
C PHE A 217 7.76 -35.79 -31.85
N GLN A 218 8.16 -37.03 -31.60
CA GLN A 218 8.90 -37.42 -30.41
C GLN A 218 10.36 -37.01 -30.58
N ILE A 219 10.94 -36.28 -29.63
CA ILE A 219 12.35 -36.45 -29.26
C ILE A 219 12.48 -36.41 -27.74
N ILE A 220 13.24 -37.40 -27.28
CA ILE A 220 13.63 -37.80 -25.92
C ILE A 220 14.67 -36.83 -25.36
N GLY A 221 14.71 -36.61 -24.04
CA GLY A 221 15.97 -36.16 -23.41
C GLY A 221 15.86 -35.39 -22.09
N SER A 222 15.87 -36.15 -21.00
CA SER A 222 16.49 -35.92 -19.69
C SER A 222 17.26 -34.61 -19.44
N ASN A 223 16.98 -33.92 -18.32
CA ASN A 223 17.90 -33.66 -17.18
C ASN A 223 17.58 -32.36 -16.37
N PRO A 224 18.08 -32.27 -15.11
CA PRO A 224 17.36 -31.64 -14.01
C PRO A 224 17.66 -30.14 -13.84
N PHE A 225 16.69 -29.48 -13.20
CA PHE A 225 16.74 -28.10 -12.71
C PHE A 225 18.01 -27.86 -11.89
N GLN A 226 18.94 -27.08 -12.46
CA GLN A 226 20.03 -26.46 -11.71
C GLN A 226 19.53 -25.17 -11.06
N SER A 227 19.82 -25.06 -9.77
CA SER A 227 19.77 -23.85 -8.97
C SER A 227 20.78 -22.82 -9.49
N ASN A 228 20.30 -21.71 -10.04
CA ASN A 228 21.15 -20.56 -10.32
C ASN A 228 21.25 -19.69 -9.07
N ALA A 229 22.43 -19.77 -8.44
CA ALA A 229 22.91 -18.74 -7.54
C ALA A 229 23.10 -17.44 -8.34
N PHE A 230 22.39 -16.39 -7.95
CA PHE A 230 22.68 -15.02 -8.37
C PHE A 230 23.98 -14.59 -7.69
N ILE A 231 25.07 -14.55 -8.46
CA ILE A 231 26.32 -13.89 -8.06
C ILE A 231 26.22 -12.44 -8.54
N ASP A 232 26.18 -11.54 -7.58
CA ASP A 232 26.26 -10.09 -7.72
C ASP A 232 27.66 -9.70 -8.19
N LEU A 233 27.78 -9.01 -9.33
CA LEU A 233 29.06 -8.61 -9.94
C LEU A 233 29.02 -7.13 -10.37
N PRO A 234 29.43 -6.18 -9.50
CA PRO A 234 29.67 -4.80 -9.91
C PRO A 234 31.18 -4.50 -10.10
N TYR A 235 31.96 -5.41 -10.70
CA TYR A 235 33.43 -5.22 -10.79
C TYR A 235 34.11 -5.57 -12.13
N LEU A 236 33.35 -5.88 -13.20
CA LEU A 236 33.95 -6.24 -14.50
C LEU A 236 34.07 -5.09 -15.52
N TYR A 237 33.48 -3.92 -15.25
CA TYR A 237 33.58 -2.78 -16.18
C TYR A 237 34.89 -1.98 -16.09
N THR A 238 35.64 -2.11 -14.99
CA THR A 238 36.90 -1.36 -14.81
C THR A 238 38.11 -2.04 -15.46
N ILE A 239 38.07 -3.35 -15.72
CA ILE A 239 39.21 -4.07 -16.31
C ILE A 239 39.19 -4.01 -17.85
N LEU A 240 38.03 -3.87 -18.49
CA LEU A 240 37.95 -3.79 -19.96
C LEU A 240 38.41 -2.43 -20.51
N LEU A 241 38.35 -1.35 -19.71
CA LEU A 241 38.84 -0.04 -20.12
C LEU A 241 40.37 0.12 -20.03
N LEU A 242 41.07 -0.72 -19.24
CA LEU A 242 42.53 -0.67 -19.12
C LEU A 242 43.25 -1.44 -20.24
N ALA A 243 42.57 -2.35 -20.93
CA ALA A 243 43.13 -3.13 -22.03
C ALA A 243 43.08 -2.44 -23.40
N LEU A 244 42.34 -1.33 -23.53
CA LEU A 244 42.23 -0.55 -24.77
C LEU A 244 43.18 0.66 -24.83
N LEU A 245 44.01 0.88 -23.82
CA LEU A 245 44.99 1.97 -23.76
C LEU A 245 46.45 1.52 -23.98
N ILE A 246 46.68 0.24 -24.32
CA ILE A 246 48.04 -0.33 -24.55
C ILE A 246 48.18 -0.94 -25.96
N ASN A 247 47.48 -0.43 -26.97
CA ASN A 247 47.83 -0.67 -28.37
C ASN A 247 47.70 0.62 -29.19
#